data_AF-A0A486MPM1-F1
#
_entry.id   AF-A0A486MPM1-F1
#
_cell.length_a   1.000
_cell.length_b   1.000
_cell.length_c   1.000
_cell.angle_alpha   90.00
_cell.angle_beta   90.00
_cell.angle_gamma   90.00
#
_symmetry.space_group_name_H-M   'P 1'
#
loop_
_entity.id
_entity.type
_entity.pdbx_description
1 polymer ?
#
loop_
_entity_poly.entity_id
_entity_poly.type
_entity_poly.pdbx_seq_one_letter_code
_entity_poly.pdbx_strand_id
1 'polypeptide(L)'
;MTNDDRNGVSAEPEKIDPEEQASNDLPDLPAQELPDPELPDLTRLYKRRCRDGDVMQKCKHMLIAGYSPGRVALLLRLPLEKVKELHQASYNPRCRRFANPNNGKLIITMWHEGATLVEVCQTLGLPLFTVVMSLRQNGVINAAMAPRMPEYNDPLYVEYRQVVARKAASKSRPIQINPVRRVSPASRGDVSEANPQSGLHKKSQQTTIVSQTATA
;
A
#
# COMPACT_ATOMS: atom_id res chain seq x y z
N MET A 1 22.10 66.92 0.66
CA MET A 1 22.06 65.97 -0.47
C MET A 1 20.97 64.96 -0.13
N THR A 2 19.76 64.90 -0.69
CA THR A 2 19.12 65.53 -1.85
C THR A 2 17.58 65.37 -1.68
N ASN A 3 16.84 66.49 -1.78
CA ASN A 3 15.50 66.81 -2.33
C ASN A 3 14.32 65.79 -2.27
N ASP A 4 13.17 66.20 -1.69
CA ASP A 4 11.85 66.56 -2.32
C ASP A 4 11.16 65.39 -3.07
N ASP A 5 9.85 65.09 -2.97
CA ASP A 5 8.72 66.00 -3.10
C ASP A 5 7.39 65.33 -2.66
N ARG A 6 6.46 66.22 -2.35
CA ARG A 6 4.99 66.17 -2.16
C ARG A 6 4.13 64.97 -2.60
N ASN A 7 2.98 64.95 -1.91
CA ASN A 7 1.60 64.61 -2.34
C ASN A 7 1.14 63.22 -1.86
N GLY A 8 0.13 63.03 -1.00
CA GLY A 8 -1.03 63.85 -0.66
C GLY A 8 -2.31 63.08 -1.01
N VAL A 9 -3.16 62.87 0.00
CA VAL A 9 -4.60 62.53 -0.06
C VAL A 9 -5.00 61.05 0.13
N SER A 10 -5.61 60.82 1.29
CA SER A 10 -6.54 59.75 1.67
C SER A 10 -7.86 59.82 0.88
N ALA A 11 -8.47 58.67 0.57
CA ALA A 11 -9.91 58.38 0.72
C ALA A 11 -10.32 57.09 -0.03
N GLU A 12 -10.87 56.12 0.70
CA GLU A 12 -12.09 55.43 0.25
C GLU A 12 -13.28 56.37 0.62
N PRO A 13 -14.44 56.40 -0.07
CA PRO A 13 -15.16 55.24 -0.63
C PRO A 13 -15.84 55.50 -1.99
N GLU A 14 -16.38 54.47 -2.64
CA GLU A 14 -17.79 54.42 -3.13
C GLU A 14 -18.06 53.18 -3.98
N LYS A 15 -19.23 52.57 -3.72
CA LYS A 15 -19.84 51.51 -4.52
C LYS A 15 -20.27 52.06 -5.87
N ILE A 16 -19.93 51.38 -6.96
CA ILE A 16 -20.55 51.58 -8.26
C ILE A 16 -20.78 50.20 -8.91
N ASP A 17 -22.04 49.77 -8.92
CA ASP A 17 -22.67 49.11 -10.07
C ASP A 17 -23.76 50.11 -10.52
N PRO A 18 -24.05 50.33 -11.83
CA PRO A 18 -24.35 49.26 -12.78
C PRO A 18 -23.86 49.49 -14.23
N GLU A 19 -23.92 48.41 -15.03
CA GLU A 19 -24.04 48.35 -16.50
C GLU A 19 -23.68 49.59 -17.34
N GLU A 20 -22.58 49.53 -18.10
CA GLU A 20 -22.55 50.15 -19.43
C GLU A 20 -21.57 49.44 -20.37
N GLN A 21 -22.07 49.13 -21.57
CA GLN A 21 -21.39 48.48 -22.68
C GLN A 21 -19.98 49.03 -22.95
N ALA A 22 -18.96 48.18 -22.78
CA ALA A 22 -17.70 48.33 -23.50
C ALA A 22 -17.68 47.31 -24.66
N SER A 23 -17.85 47.87 -25.85
CA SER A 23 -17.71 47.26 -27.17
C SER A 23 -16.51 46.31 -27.28
N ASN A 24 -16.82 45.01 -27.41
CA ASN A 24 -15.91 44.00 -27.95
C ASN A 24 -15.78 44.20 -29.48
N ASP A 25 -15.02 45.22 -29.91
CA ASP A 25 -14.50 45.28 -31.27
C ASP A 25 -13.10 44.67 -31.28
N LEU A 26 -13.05 43.35 -31.10
CA LEU A 26 -11.89 42.55 -31.50
C LEU A 26 -12.18 42.06 -32.93
N PRO A 27 -11.35 42.37 -33.93
CA PRO A 27 -11.61 41.93 -35.29
C PRO A 27 -11.68 40.40 -35.33
N ASP A 28 -12.80 39.90 -35.82
CA ASP A 28 -13.10 38.49 -36.07
C ASP A 28 -12.11 37.95 -37.10
N LEU A 29 -10.95 37.49 -36.61
CA LEU A 29 -10.05 36.65 -37.38
C LEU A 29 -10.84 35.39 -37.72
N PRO A 30 -11.00 35.02 -39.00
CA PRO A 30 -11.74 33.82 -39.35
C PRO A 30 -11.13 32.67 -38.56
N ALA A 31 -11.96 31.97 -37.80
CA ALA A 31 -11.60 30.70 -37.18
C ALA A 31 -11.08 29.80 -38.30
N GLN A 32 -9.77 29.79 -38.49
CA GLN A 32 -9.11 28.80 -39.32
C GLN A 32 -9.38 27.49 -38.59
N GLU A 33 -10.35 26.74 -39.09
CA GLU A 33 -10.53 25.32 -38.80
C GLU A 33 -9.23 24.63 -39.25
N LEU A 34 -8.23 24.66 -38.37
CA LEU A 34 -7.09 23.77 -38.46
C LEU A 34 -7.69 22.37 -38.51
N PRO A 35 -7.47 21.59 -39.58
CA PRO A 35 -7.98 20.23 -39.65
C PRO A 35 -7.49 19.52 -38.39
N ASP A 36 -8.44 18.95 -37.62
CA ASP A 36 -8.11 18.19 -36.41
C ASP A 36 -7.00 17.22 -36.79
N PRO A 37 -5.79 17.35 -36.23
CA PRO A 37 -4.71 16.46 -36.59
C PRO A 37 -5.14 15.07 -36.14
N GLU A 38 -5.45 14.19 -37.11
CA GLU A 38 -5.79 12.81 -36.83
C GLU A 38 -4.72 12.24 -35.91
N LEU A 39 -5.10 11.98 -34.65
CA LEU A 39 -4.16 11.42 -33.70
C LEU A 39 -3.69 10.06 -34.24
N PRO A 40 -2.38 9.77 -34.16
CA PRO A 40 -1.85 8.52 -34.70
C PRO A 40 -2.53 7.31 -34.05
N ASP A 41 -2.88 6.30 -34.85
CA ASP A 41 -3.45 5.06 -34.32
C ASP A 41 -2.46 4.34 -33.40
N LEU A 42 -2.71 4.44 -32.09
CA LEU A 42 -1.89 3.83 -31.05
C LEU A 42 -2.22 2.35 -30.82
N THR A 43 -3.17 1.76 -31.55
CA THR A 43 -3.64 0.38 -31.34
C THR A 43 -2.49 -0.63 -31.39
N ARG A 44 -1.57 -0.49 -32.35
CA ARG A 44 -0.40 -1.39 -32.48
C ARG A 44 0.58 -1.25 -31.31
N LEU A 45 0.82 -0.01 -30.87
CA LEU A 45 1.66 0.27 -29.70
C LEU A 45 1.08 -0.38 -28.45
N TYR A 46 -0.22 -0.18 -28.21
CA TYR A 46 -0.91 -0.75 -27.05
C TYR A 46 -0.91 -2.28 -27.07
N LYS A 47 -1.19 -2.92 -28.22
CA LYS A 47 -1.12 -4.38 -28.36
C LYS A 47 0.29 -4.91 -28.03
N ARG A 48 1.35 -4.22 -28.45
CA ARG A 48 2.73 -4.62 -28.15
C ARG A 48 3.06 -4.45 -26.66
N ARG A 49 2.72 -3.29 -26.07
CA ARG A 49 2.95 -3.01 -24.65
C ARG A 49 2.18 -3.95 -23.72
N CYS A 50 0.94 -4.31 -24.06
CA CYS A 50 0.15 -5.24 -23.25
C CYS A 50 0.68 -6.69 -23.26
N ARG A 51 1.49 -7.07 -24.24
CA ARG A 51 2.14 -8.39 -24.31
C ARG A 51 3.49 -8.43 -23.59
N ASP A 52 4.04 -7.28 -23.26
CA ASP A 52 5.31 -7.16 -22.55
C ASP A 52 5.11 -7.48 -21.06
N GLY A 53 5.71 -8.59 -20.62
CA GLY A 53 5.59 -9.09 -19.26
C GLY A 53 6.13 -8.12 -18.21
N ASP A 54 7.24 -7.44 -18.50
CA ASP A 54 7.87 -6.50 -17.56
C ASP A 54 7.02 -5.24 -17.40
N VAL A 55 6.45 -4.74 -18.49
CA VAL A 55 5.53 -3.59 -18.47
C VAL A 55 4.27 -3.93 -17.68
N MET A 56 3.69 -5.11 -17.90
CA MET A 56 2.48 -5.55 -17.19
C MET A 56 2.75 -5.84 -15.71
N GLN A 57 3.93 -6.37 -15.39
CA GLN A 57 4.35 -6.57 -14.00
C GLN A 57 4.56 -5.24 -13.29
N LYS A 58 5.20 -4.25 -13.94
CA LYS A 58 5.34 -2.89 -13.40
C LYS A 58 3.98 -2.20 -13.23
N CYS A 59 3.05 -2.40 -14.17
CA CYS A 59 1.67 -1.91 -14.08
C CYS A 59 0.99 -2.43 -12.81
N LYS A 60 1.04 -3.76 -12.57
CA LYS A 60 0.52 -4.37 -11.34
C LYS A 60 1.16 -3.75 -10.09
N HIS A 61 2.48 -3.62 -10.05
CA HIS A 61 3.18 -3.04 -8.89
C HIS A 61 2.80 -1.59 -8.63
N MET A 62 2.68 -0.78 -9.67
CA MET A 62 2.27 0.62 -9.53
C MET A 62 0.81 0.73 -9.05
N LEU A 63 -0.07 -0.08 -9.63
CA LEU A 63 -1.44 -0.16 -9.15
C LEU A 63 -1.43 -0.61 -7.68
N ILE A 64 -0.59 -1.59 -7.30
CA ILE A 64 -0.31 -2.03 -5.91
C ILE A 64 0.20 -0.89 -5.02
N ALA A 65 1.06 -0.01 -5.50
CA ALA A 65 1.56 1.13 -4.72
C ALA A 65 0.53 2.27 -4.55
N GLY A 66 -0.67 2.15 -5.12
CA GLY A 66 -1.75 3.14 -4.96
C GLY A 66 -1.80 4.22 -6.04
N TYR A 67 -1.06 4.04 -7.14
CA TYR A 67 -1.16 4.95 -8.29
C TYR A 67 -2.52 4.81 -8.98
N SER A 68 -3.11 5.94 -9.38
CA SER A 68 -4.39 5.93 -10.11
C SER A 68 -4.25 5.27 -11.49
N PRO A 69 -5.28 4.55 -11.99
CA PRO A 69 -5.25 3.91 -13.29
C PRO A 69 -4.89 4.86 -14.44
N GLY A 70 -5.38 6.11 -14.39
CA GLY A 70 -5.03 7.14 -15.38
C GLY A 70 -3.54 7.48 -15.41
N ARG A 71 -2.93 7.67 -14.23
CA ARG A 71 -1.49 7.94 -14.11
C ARG A 71 -0.65 6.76 -14.59
N VAL A 72 -1.06 5.53 -14.25
CA VAL A 72 -0.36 4.31 -14.68
C VAL A 72 -0.46 4.12 -16.19
N ALA A 73 -1.63 4.35 -16.79
CA ALA A 73 -1.85 4.25 -18.23
C ALA A 73 -0.93 5.19 -19.02
N LEU A 74 -0.77 6.44 -18.55
CA LEU A 74 0.12 7.42 -19.18
C LEU A 74 1.60 7.04 -19.04
N LEU A 75 2.06 6.75 -17.82
CA LEU A 75 3.47 6.43 -17.54
C LEU A 75 3.93 5.17 -18.28
N LEU A 76 3.06 4.16 -18.33
CA LEU A 76 3.34 2.90 -18.99
C LEU A 76 2.80 2.84 -20.42
N ARG A 77 2.31 3.95 -20.99
CA ARG A 77 1.75 3.99 -22.36
C ARG A 77 0.87 2.76 -22.65
N LEU A 78 -0.03 2.47 -21.72
CA LEU A 78 -0.98 1.35 -21.78
C LEU A 78 -2.38 1.90 -22.07
N PRO A 79 -3.25 1.10 -22.71
CA PRO A 79 -4.63 1.50 -22.92
C PRO A 79 -5.37 1.60 -21.57
N LEU A 80 -6.06 2.72 -21.36
CA LEU A 80 -6.70 3.06 -20.09
C LEU A 80 -7.74 2.00 -19.66
N GLU A 81 -8.55 1.53 -20.60
CA GLU A 81 -9.54 0.45 -20.44
C GLU A 81 -8.92 -0.77 -19.75
N LYS A 82 -7.79 -1.27 -20.27
CA LYS A 82 -7.11 -2.46 -19.74
C LYS A 82 -6.55 -2.23 -18.35
N VAL A 83 -6.02 -1.04 -18.08
CA VAL A 83 -5.48 -0.69 -16.76
C VAL A 83 -6.61 -0.58 -15.73
N LYS A 84 -7.78 -0.06 -16.11
CA LYS A 84 -8.98 -0.02 -15.26
C LYS A 84 -9.51 -1.43 -14.95
N GLU A 85 -9.60 -2.30 -15.96
CA GLU A 85 -9.99 -3.71 -15.78
C GLU A 85 -9.03 -4.43 -14.84
N LEU A 86 -7.72 -4.26 -15.06
CA LEU A 86 -6.69 -4.88 -14.23
C LEU A 86 -6.67 -4.32 -12.81
N HIS A 87 -6.92 -3.02 -12.66
CA HIS A 87 -7.16 -2.40 -11.37
C HIS A 87 -8.37 -3.07 -10.71
N GLN A 88 -9.57 -3.05 -11.28
CA GLN A 88 -10.75 -3.65 -10.66
C GLN A 88 -10.60 -5.15 -10.34
N ALA A 89 -9.98 -5.93 -11.22
CA ALA A 89 -9.77 -7.37 -11.02
C ALA A 89 -8.70 -7.70 -9.99
N SER A 90 -7.60 -6.93 -9.95
CA SER A 90 -6.46 -7.18 -9.05
C SER A 90 -6.55 -6.39 -7.74
N TYR A 91 -7.34 -5.33 -7.72
CA TYR A 91 -7.55 -4.42 -6.58
C TYR A 91 -8.74 -4.93 -5.77
N ASN A 92 -8.48 -5.80 -4.80
CA ASN A 92 -9.45 -6.09 -3.76
C ASN A 92 -9.32 -5.02 -2.65
N PRO A 93 -10.25 -4.05 -2.53
CA PRO A 93 -10.18 -3.01 -1.49
C PRO A 93 -10.25 -3.60 -0.08
N ARG A 94 -10.77 -4.82 0.11
CA ARG A 94 -10.77 -5.50 1.42
C ARG A 94 -9.39 -5.98 1.84
N CYS A 95 -8.59 -6.48 0.90
CA CYS A 95 -7.27 -7.07 1.19
C CYS A 95 -6.14 -6.03 1.13
N ARG A 96 -6.45 -4.79 0.72
CA ARG A 96 -5.45 -3.77 0.42
C ARG A 96 -5.66 -2.46 1.19
N ARG A 97 -6.18 -2.55 2.42
CA ARG A 97 -5.91 -1.51 3.41
C ARG A 97 -4.41 -1.55 3.68
N PHE A 98 -3.63 -0.78 2.91
CA PHE A 98 -2.27 -0.51 3.35
C PHE A 98 -2.38 0.11 4.73
N ALA A 99 -1.79 -0.55 5.72
CA ALA A 99 -1.46 0.15 6.94
C ALA A 99 -0.63 1.37 6.51
N ASN A 100 -1.15 2.57 6.72
CA ASN A 100 -0.42 3.78 6.39
C ASN A 100 0.94 3.69 7.13
N PRO A 101 2.07 3.75 6.41
CA PRO A 101 3.39 3.52 7.02
C PRO A 101 3.70 4.54 8.12
N ASN A 102 3.02 5.69 8.12
CA ASN A 102 3.18 6.73 9.13
C ASN A 102 2.35 6.48 10.39
N ASN A 103 1.44 5.50 10.41
CA ASN A 103 0.57 5.23 11.56
C ASN A 103 1.38 5.01 12.84
N GLY A 104 2.50 4.29 12.77
CA GLY A 104 3.36 4.08 13.95
C GLY A 104 3.89 5.38 14.55
N LYS A 105 4.35 6.31 13.69
CA LYS A 105 4.83 7.63 14.11
C LYS A 105 3.69 8.50 14.65
N LEU A 106 2.54 8.48 13.98
CA LEU A 106 1.40 9.30 14.37
C LEU A 106 0.79 8.84 15.71
N ILE A 107 0.71 7.54 15.95
CA ILE A 107 0.27 6.97 17.23
C ILE A 107 1.13 7.47 18.39
N ILE A 108 2.47 7.44 18.25
CA ILE A 108 3.37 7.87 19.32
C ILE A 108 3.36 9.39 19.50
N THR A 109 3.24 10.16 18.42
CA THR A 109 3.07 11.63 18.49
C THR A 109 1.81 12.01 19.27
N MET A 110 0.65 11.46 18.89
CA MET A 110 -0.62 11.70 19.59
C MET A 110 -0.57 11.26 21.05
N TRP A 111 0.13 10.15 21.35
CA TRP A 111 0.35 9.71 22.72
C TRP A 111 1.14 10.74 23.54
N HIS A 112 2.22 11.31 22.98
CA HIS A 112 3.00 12.36 23.65
C HIS A 112 2.22 13.67 23.80
N GLU A 113 1.31 13.98 22.86
CA GLU A 113 0.39 15.13 22.94
C GLU A 113 -0.70 14.95 24.01
N GLY A 114 -0.80 13.77 24.62
CA GLY A 114 -1.74 13.51 25.71
C GLY A 114 -3.07 12.90 25.27
N ALA A 115 -3.22 12.54 23.99
CA ALA A 115 -4.46 11.97 23.46
C ALA A 115 -4.87 10.68 24.19
N THR A 116 -6.17 10.48 24.33
CA THR A 116 -6.73 9.22 24.85
C THR A 116 -6.62 8.12 23.80
N LEU A 117 -6.59 6.85 24.24
CA LEU A 117 -6.49 5.75 23.28
C LEU A 117 -7.73 5.64 22.37
N VAL A 118 -8.88 6.13 22.83
CA VAL A 118 -10.12 6.23 22.04
C VAL A 118 -9.93 7.20 20.88
N GLU A 119 -9.43 8.41 21.15
CA GLU A 119 -9.16 9.44 20.13
C GLU A 119 -8.18 8.95 19.07
N VAL A 120 -7.09 8.30 19.48
CA VAL A 120 -6.11 7.73 18.55
C VAL A 120 -6.74 6.66 17.64
N CYS A 121 -7.62 5.82 18.19
CA CYS A 121 -8.32 4.81 17.39
C CYS A 121 -9.30 5.43 16.38
N GLN A 122 -10.05 6.45 16.81
CA GLN A 122 -11.03 7.15 15.97
C GLN A 122 -10.36 7.93 14.84
N THR A 123 -9.32 8.71 15.17
CA THR A 123 -8.58 9.56 14.20
C THR A 123 -7.89 8.73 13.12
N LEU A 124 -7.30 7.60 13.49
CA LEU A 124 -6.54 6.75 12.56
C LEU A 124 -7.36 5.62 11.92
N GLY A 125 -8.59 5.41 12.40
CA GLY A 125 -9.43 4.27 11.98
C GLY A 125 -8.80 2.92 12.28
N LEU A 126 -8.05 2.82 13.39
CA LEU A 126 -7.32 1.63 13.80
C LEU A 126 -7.99 0.95 15.01
N PRO A 127 -7.97 -0.40 15.09
CA PRO A 127 -8.45 -1.09 16.26
C PRO A 127 -7.51 -0.89 17.44
N LEU A 128 -8.05 -0.84 18.67
CA LEU A 128 -7.29 -0.62 19.90
C LEU A 128 -6.12 -1.58 20.07
N PHE A 129 -6.28 -2.85 19.69
CA PHE A 129 -5.19 -3.82 19.72
C PHE A 129 -3.95 -3.35 18.95
N THR A 130 -4.15 -2.79 17.75
CA THR A 130 -3.04 -2.29 16.92
C THR A 130 -2.36 -1.10 17.56
N VAL A 131 -3.13 -0.16 18.13
CA VAL A 131 -2.60 1.02 18.81
C VAL A 131 -1.76 0.60 20.03
N VAL A 132 -2.29 -0.28 20.88
CA VAL A 132 -1.58 -0.78 22.08
C VAL A 132 -0.31 -1.53 21.68
N MET A 133 -0.33 -2.36 20.64
CA MET A 133 0.88 -3.06 20.18
C MET A 133 1.92 -2.08 19.63
N SER A 134 1.51 -1.06 18.88
CA SER A 134 2.40 -0.01 18.38
C SER A 134 3.06 0.77 19.52
N LEU A 135 2.29 1.16 20.54
CA LEU A 135 2.83 1.86 21.72
C LEU A 135 3.84 1.00 22.49
N ARG A 136 3.57 -0.30 22.66
CA ARG A 136 4.52 -1.25 23.26
C ARG A 136 5.81 -1.38 22.46
N GLN A 137 5.71 -1.44 21.13
CA GLN A 137 6.88 -1.47 20.25
C GLN A 137 7.73 -0.19 20.36
N ASN A 138 7.11 0.93 20.73
CA ASN A 138 7.79 2.20 21.01
C ASN A 138 8.17 2.37 22.50
N GLY A 139 8.11 1.31 23.32
CA GLY A 139 8.58 1.32 24.71
C GLY A 139 7.58 1.81 25.75
N VAL A 140 6.33 2.10 25.38
CA VAL A 140 5.30 2.52 26.35
C VAL A 140 4.82 1.31 27.16
N ILE A 141 4.96 1.39 28.49
CA ILE A 141 4.56 0.32 29.41
C ILE A 141 3.05 0.30 29.66
N ASN A 142 2.51 -0.87 30.01
CA ASN A 142 1.07 -1.04 30.28
C ASN A 142 0.55 -0.15 31.40
N ALA A 143 1.36 0.08 32.44
CA ALA A 143 0.97 0.95 33.55
C ALA A 143 0.76 2.41 33.11
N ALA A 144 1.54 2.89 32.14
CA ALA A 144 1.39 4.23 31.58
C ALA A 144 0.16 4.33 30.67
N MET A 145 -0.22 3.25 29.99
CA MET A 145 -1.42 3.18 29.15
C MET A 145 -2.72 3.04 29.95
N ALA A 146 -2.68 2.39 31.12
CA ALA A 146 -3.86 2.06 31.91
C ALA A 146 -4.77 3.28 32.23
N PRO A 147 -4.24 4.47 32.61
CA PRO A 147 -5.08 5.64 32.86
C PRO A 147 -5.79 6.20 31.62
N ARG A 148 -5.30 5.87 30.41
CA ARG A 148 -5.87 6.35 29.13
C ARG A 148 -6.63 5.26 28.39
N MET A 149 -6.83 4.11 29.02
CA MET A 149 -7.59 3.01 28.46
C MET A 149 -9.09 3.36 28.49
N PRO A 150 -9.88 2.96 27.46
CA PRO A 150 -11.31 3.16 27.51
C PRO A 150 -11.96 2.40 28.68
N GLU A 151 -13.20 2.76 29.00
CA GLU A 151 -13.97 2.10 30.05
C GLU A 151 -14.13 0.60 29.81
N TYR A 152 -14.35 -0.16 30.89
CA TYR A 152 -14.43 -1.63 30.81
C TYR A 152 -15.52 -2.15 29.86
N ASN A 153 -16.64 -1.43 29.78
CA ASN A 153 -17.80 -1.77 28.95
C ASN A 153 -17.79 -1.08 27.58
N ASP A 154 -16.77 -0.27 27.26
CA ASP A 154 -16.64 0.35 25.95
C ASP A 154 -16.48 -0.75 24.86
N PRO A 155 -17.26 -0.70 23.76
CA PRO A 155 -17.15 -1.64 22.66
C PRO A 155 -15.70 -1.85 22.18
N LEU A 156 -14.91 -0.78 22.12
CA LEU A 156 -13.52 -0.80 21.68
C LEU A 156 -12.64 -1.67 22.62
N TYR A 157 -12.90 -1.58 23.92
CA TYR A 157 -12.15 -2.33 24.93
C TYR A 157 -12.62 -3.79 25.04
N VAL A 158 -13.91 -4.04 24.84
CA VAL A 158 -14.46 -5.42 24.75
C VAL A 158 -13.82 -6.18 23.59
N GLU A 159 -13.77 -5.59 22.40
CA GLU A 159 -13.11 -6.19 21.24
C GLU A 159 -11.63 -6.44 21.49
N TYR A 160 -10.93 -5.44 22.07
CA TYR A 160 -9.52 -5.57 22.43
C TYR A 160 -9.28 -6.79 23.32
N ARG A 161 -10.07 -6.98 24.38
CA ARG A 161 -9.95 -8.12 25.29
C ARG A 161 -10.17 -9.45 24.59
N GLN A 162 -11.16 -9.53 23.71
CA GLN A 162 -11.41 -10.74 22.90
C GLN A 162 -10.22 -11.04 21.97
N VAL A 163 -9.63 -10.03 21.34
CA VAL A 163 -8.44 -10.19 20.49
C VAL A 163 -7.23 -10.64 21.30
N VAL A 164 -7.02 -10.07 22.49
CA VAL A 164 -5.94 -10.46 23.41
C VAL A 164 -6.11 -11.93 23.84
N ALA A 165 -7.31 -12.33 24.28
CA ALA A 165 -7.60 -13.71 24.65
C ALA A 165 -7.36 -14.69 23.51
N ARG A 166 -7.84 -14.35 22.30
CA ARG A 166 -7.64 -15.15 21.08
C ARG A 166 -6.17 -15.30 20.72
N LYS A 167 -5.39 -14.21 20.79
CA LYS A 167 -3.95 -14.23 20.50
C LYS A 167 -3.15 -14.98 21.55
N ALA A 168 -3.54 -14.91 22.82
CA ALA A 168 -2.93 -15.70 23.89
C ALA A 168 -3.18 -17.21 23.70
N ALA A 169 -4.36 -17.60 23.20
CA ALA A 169 -4.68 -18.99 22.90
C ALA A 169 -4.01 -19.52 21.61
N SER A 170 -3.75 -18.65 20.63
CA SER A 170 -3.19 -19.02 19.33
C SER A 170 -1.68 -19.25 19.41
N LYS A 171 -1.25 -20.51 19.48
CA LYS A 171 0.16 -20.91 19.28
C LYS A 171 0.50 -20.80 17.80
N SER A 172 1.24 -19.77 17.40
CA SER A 172 1.77 -19.63 16.04
C SER A 172 2.66 -20.84 15.72
N ARG A 173 2.23 -21.70 14.81
CA ARG A 173 3.07 -22.77 14.27
C ARG A 173 3.75 -22.24 13.02
N PRO A 174 5.08 -22.36 12.88
CA PRO A 174 5.77 -22.03 11.64
C PRO A 174 5.13 -22.81 10.50
N ILE A 175 4.79 -22.12 9.41
CA ILE A 175 4.32 -22.78 8.20
C ILE A 175 5.49 -23.59 7.67
N GLN A 176 5.40 -24.91 7.77
CA GLN A 176 6.29 -25.80 7.06
C GLN A 176 5.89 -25.78 5.59
N ILE A 177 6.53 -24.91 4.81
CA ILE A 177 6.42 -24.95 3.36
C ILE A 177 7.19 -26.19 2.93
N ASN A 178 6.45 -27.29 2.67
CA ASN A 178 7.04 -28.45 2.02
C ASN A 178 7.73 -27.97 0.74
N PRO A 179 9.04 -28.22 0.55
CA PRO A 179 9.70 -27.84 -0.69
C PRO A 179 8.90 -28.46 -1.83
N VAL A 180 8.48 -27.61 -2.78
CA VAL A 180 7.81 -28.03 -4.02
C VAL A 180 8.57 -29.25 -4.53
N ARG A 181 7.87 -30.39 -4.65
CA ARG A 181 8.43 -31.63 -5.22
C ARG A 181 9.21 -31.22 -6.47
N ARG A 182 10.55 -31.20 -6.39
CA ARG A 182 11.36 -31.09 -7.60
C ARG A 182 10.94 -32.27 -8.44
N VAL A 183 10.37 -32.01 -9.61
CA VAL A 183 10.18 -33.04 -10.63
C VAL A 183 11.52 -33.74 -10.79
N SER A 184 11.55 -35.02 -10.42
CA SER A 184 12.76 -35.82 -10.52
C SER A 184 13.20 -35.82 -11.98
N PRO A 185 14.51 -35.70 -12.29
CA PRO A 185 14.99 -35.77 -13.67
C PRO A 185 14.57 -37.06 -14.40
N ALA A 186 14.10 -38.09 -13.67
CA ALA A 186 13.46 -39.28 -14.22
C ALA A 186 12.20 -39.02 -15.07
N SER A 187 11.57 -37.84 -15.02
CA SER A 187 10.45 -37.48 -15.91
C SER A 187 10.90 -36.75 -17.18
N ARG A 188 12.20 -36.49 -17.35
CA ARG A 188 12.78 -36.15 -18.66
C ARG A 188 13.21 -37.46 -19.29
N GLY A 189 12.35 -38.04 -20.11
CA GLY A 189 12.71 -39.19 -20.93
C GLY A 189 13.84 -38.80 -21.87
N ASP A 190 15.05 -39.16 -21.50
CA ASP A 190 16.20 -39.16 -22.40
C ASP A 190 16.31 -40.56 -22.98
N VAL A 191 16.08 -40.63 -24.29
CA VAL A 191 16.32 -41.78 -25.14
C VAL A 191 17.82 -41.75 -25.42
N SER A 192 18.59 -42.70 -24.88
CA SER A 192 19.75 -43.37 -25.53
C SER A 192 20.61 -44.15 -24.53
N GLU A 193 20.60 -45.47 -24.72
CA GLU A 193 21.72 -46.42 -24.68
C GLU A 193 22.69 -46.55 -23.46
N ALA A 194 22.62 -47.76 -22.90
CA ALA A 194 23.73 -48.70 -22.67
C ALA A 194 24.68 -48.60 -21.44
N ASN A 195 24.49 -49.64 -20.60
CA ASN A 195 25.48 -50.54 -20.00
C ASN A 195 25.86 -50.33 -18.50
N PRO A 196 25.89 -51.42 -17.68
CA PRO A 196 25.96 -51.37 -16.22
C PRO A 196 27.38 -51.60 -15.70
N GLN A 197 27.78 -50.89 -14.65
CA GLN A 197 28.92 -51.33 -13.85
C GLN A 197 28.95 -50.69 -12.47
N SER A 198 29.11 -51.57 -11.46
CA SER A 198 29.56 -51.32 -10.09
C SER A 198 28.58 -50.53 -9.20
N GLY A 199 28.32 -50.86 -7.94
CA GLY A 199 28.87 -51.86 -7.05
C GLY A 199 28.15 -51.70 -5.71
N LEU A 200 28.17 -52.75 -4.90
CA LEU A 200 27.73 -52.78 -3.51
C LEU A 200 28.15 -51.52 -2.73
N HIS A 201 27.37 -51.10 -1.73
CA HIS A 201 27.72 -51.22 -0.30
C HIS A 201 26.52 -50.80 0.58
N LYS A 202 25.95 -51.79 1.28
CA LYS A 202 25.10 -51.59 2.45
C LYS A 202 25.96 -51.04 3.59
N LYS A 203 25.43 -50.08 4.37
CA LYS A 203 25.57 -50.09 5.84
C LYS A 203 24.50 -49.22 6.50
N SER A 204 23.57 -49.95 7.12
CA SER A 204 22.70 -49.52 8.21
C SER A 204 23.53 -49.17 9.43
N GLN A 205 23.24 -48.07 10.14
CA GLN A 205 23.30 -48.00 11.61
C GLN A 205 22.23 -47.04 12.15
N GLN A 206 21.33 -47.62 12.95
CA GLN A 206 20.46 -46.95 13.90
C GLN A 206 21.30 -46.46 15.09
N THR A 207 20.98 -45.28 15.63
CA THR A 207 21.52 -44.85 16.93
C THR A 207 20.37 -44.63 17.91
N THR A 208 20.39 -45.47 18.93
CA THR A 208 19.49 -45.59 20.08
C THR A 208 19.63 -44.41 21.04
N ILE A 209 18.50 -43.95 21.57
CA ILE A 209 18.37 -42.93 22.62
C ILE A 209 18.55 -43.63 23.97
N VAL A 210 19.44 -43.12 24.83
CA VAL A 210 19.55 -43.55 26.24
C VAL A 210 19.04 -42.43 27.13
N SER A 211 17.94 -42.69 27.83
CA SER A 211 17.41 -41.88 28.93
C SER A 211 18.17 -42.21 30.21
N GLN A 212 18.56 -41.20 30.98
CA GLN A 212 18.93 -41.35 32.38
C GLN A 212 18.06 -40.43 33.23
N THR A 213 17.17 -41.08 33.99
CA THR A 213 16.54 -40.58 35.20
C THR A 213 17.40 -41.03 36.38
N ALA A 214 17.76 -40.13 37.29
CA ALA A 214 18.03 -40.50 38.68
C ALA A 214 17.90 -39.29 39.60
N THR A 215 16.96 -39.44 40.52
CA THR A 215 16.64 -38.65 41.70
C THR A 215 17.72 -38.81 42.78
N ALA A 216 17.96 -37.74 43.54
CA ALA A 216 18.23 -37.77 44.98
C ALA A 216 17.84 -36.41 45.57
#